data_AF-A0A9X4LIU0-F1
#
_entry.id   AF-A0A9X4LIU0-F1
#
_cell.length_a   1.000
_cell.length_b   1.000
_cell.length_c   1.000
_cell.angle_alpha   90.00
_cell.angle_beta   90.00
_cell.angle_gamma   90.00
#
_symmetry.space_group_name_H-M   'P 1'
#
loop_
_entity.id
_entity.type
_entity.pdbx_description
1 polymer ?
#
loop_
_entity_poly.entity_id
_entity_poly.type
_entity_poly.pdbx_seq_one_letter_code
_entity_poly.pdbx_strand_id
1 'polypeptide(L)'
;MNELLAAYRYTSNNHAQIEASKVCGCCNCVEIFRPDEIVGWTGLTVQDMDDPKAIGRQTAMCPRCGSEAVLGDGCGFPINAGFLARMNEAWFQRTMIHRPAPKKS
;
A
#
# COMPACT_ATOMS: atom_id res chain seq x y z
N MET A 1 17.80 7.77 12.67
CA MET A 1 16.64 8.06 11.81
C MET A 1 15.51 7.14 12.23
N ASN A 2 14.29 7.65 12.43
CA ASN A 2 13.16 6.80 12.83
C ASN A 2 12.89 5.76 11.72
N GLU A 3 13.07 4.48 12.03
CA GLU A 3 12.88 3.35 11.10
C GLU A 3 11.53 3.42 10.39
N LEU A 4 10.49 3.73 11.15
CA LEU A 4 9.13 3.81 10.64
C LEU A 4 8.95 4.98 9.66
N LEU A 5 9.62 6.12 9.90
CA LEU A 5 9.62 7.26 8.98
C LEU A 5 10.40 6.95 7.69
N ALA A 6 11.45 6.14 7.78
CA ALA A 6 12.18 5.69 6.61
C ALA A 6 11.31 4.73 5.77
N ALA A 7 10.61 3.80 6.41
CA ALA A 7 9.66 2.90 5.73
C ALA A 7 8.48 3.67 5.10
N TYR A 8 7.96 4.71 5.76
CA TYR A 8 6.86 5.51 5.22
C TYR A 8 7.16 6.09 3.83
N ARG A 9 8.43 6.40 3.52
CA ARG A 9 8.81 6.92 2.19
C ARG A 9 8.61 5.90 1.06
N TYR A 10 8.51 4.62 1.38
CA TYR A 10 8.29 3.54 0.42
C TYR A 10 6.80 3.19 0.22
N THR A 11 5.86 3.93 0.82
CA THR A 11 4.43 3.70 0.58
C THR A 11 3.90 4.42 -0.66
N SER A 12 4.73 5.21 -1.34
CA SER A 12 4.35 5.95 -2.54
C SER A 12 5.41 5.80 -3.63
N ASN A 13 5.01 5.89 -4.90
CA ASN A 13 5.87 5.72 -6.07
C ASN A 13 6.70 4.42 -5.99
N ASN A 14 6.05 3.34 -5.55
CA ASN A 14 6.70 2.12 -5.09
C ASN A 14 6.59 0.95 -6.07
N HIS A 15 6.17 1.18 -7.32
CA HIS A 15 6.01 0.14 -8.34
C HIS A 15 7.22 -0.80 -8.44
N ALA A 16 8.41 -0.28 -8.72
CA ALA A 16 9.61 -1.10 -8.86
C ALA A 16 9.98 -1.87 -7.58
N GLN A 17 9.69 -1.28 -6.42
CA GLN A 17 9.96 -1.90 -5.12
C GLN A 17 9.01 -3.07 -4.87
N ILE A 18 7.73 -2.92 -5.21
CA ILE A 18 6.71 -3.96 -5.12
C ILE A 18 7.00 -5.09 -6.10
N GLU A 19 7.42 -4.80 -7.33
CA GLU A 19 7.83 -5.82 -8.31
C GLU A 19 9.01 -6.68 -7.83
N ALA A 20 9.95 -6.07 -7.10
CA ALA A 20 11.08 -6.79 -6.51
C ALA A 20 10.73 -7.54 -5.21
N SER A 21 9.51 -7.39 -4.70
CA SER A 21 9.08 -7.97 -3.43
C SER A 21 8.56 -9.39 -3.60
N LYS A 22 8.62 -10.17 -2.51
CA LYS A 22 8.01 -11.51 -2.39
C LYS A 22 6.79 -11.48 -1.49
N VAL A 23 6.73 -10.52 -0.56
CA VAL A 23 5.61 -10.31 0.34
C VAL A 23 5.31 -8.82 0.45
N CYS A 24 4.02 -8.50 0.45
CA CYS A 24 3.53 -7.15 0.64
C CYS A 24 2.60 -7.09 1.85
N GLY A 25 2.50 -5.92 2.44
CA GLY A 25 1.65 -5.66 3.58
C GLY A 25 1.07 -4.26 3.52
N CYS A 26 -0.16 -4.11 4.00
CA CYS A 26 -0.81 -2.81 4.06
C CYS A 26 -0.68 -2.21 5.46
N CYS A 27 -0.07 -1.03 5.56
CA CYS A 27 0.05 -0.27 6.80
C CYS A 27 -1.30 0.26 7.33
N ASN A 28 -2.36 0.28 6.51
CA ASN A 28 -3.69 0.73 6.92
C ASN A 28 -4.56 -0.41 7.50
N CYS A 29 -4.65 -1.56 6.82
CA CYS A 29 -5.48 -2.67 7.29
C CYS A 29 -4.69 -3.83 7.94
N VAL A 30 -3.36 -3.76 7.94
CA VAL A 30 -2.43 -4.73 8.56
C VAL A 30 -2.47 -6.13 7.92
N GLU A 31 -3.13 -6.25 6.76
CA GLU A 31 -3.16 -7.49 5.98
C GLU A 31 -1.86 -7.69 5.20
N ILE A 32 -1.44 -8.95 5.10
CA ILE A 32 -0.27 -9.42 4.35
C ILE A 32 -0.76 -10.22 3.15
N PHE A 33 -0.16 -10.01 1.99
CA PHE A 33 -0.57 -10.61 0.72
C PHE A 33 0.62 -10.72 -0.24
N ARG A 34 0.44 -11.47 -1.32
CA ARG A 34 1.45 -11.58 -2.36
C ARG A 34 1.43 -10.35 -3.28
N PRO A 35 2.58 -9.92 -3.84
CA PRO A 35 2.62 -8.80 -4.78
C PRO A 35 1.70 -8.98 -5.99
N ASP A 36 1.51 -10.21 -6.49
CA ASP A 36 0.64 -10.52 -7.63
C ASP A 36 -0.86 -10.31 -7.34
N GLU A 37 -1.25 -10.12 -6.08
CA GLU A 37 -2.64 -9.75 -5.74
C GLU A 37 -2.91 -8.25 -5.97
N ILE A 38 -1.87 -7.41 -6.17
CA ILE A 38 -2.00 -5.97 -6.40
C ILE A 38 -2.36 -5.72 -7.87
N VAL A 39 -3.64 -5.44 -8.12
CA VAL A 39 -4.15 -5.09 -9.45
C VAL A 39 -4.41 -3.59 -9.63
N GLY A 40 -4.40 -2.83 -8.54
CA GLY A 40 -4.72 -1.41 -8.52
C GLY A 40 -3.48 -0.55 -8.33
N TRP A 41 -3.32 0.45 -9.18
CA TRP A 41 -2.20 1.38 -9.19
C TRP A 41 -2.68 2.80 -9.43
N THR A 42 -2.13 3.76 -8.67
CA THR A 42 -2.49 5.18 -8.76
C THR A 42 -1.27 6.04 -9.07
N GLY A 43 -1.46 7.35 -9.27
CA GLY A 43 -0.37 8.30 -9.50
C GLY A 43 -0.12 8.68 -10.96
N LEU A 44 -0.90 8.15 -11.91
CA LEU A 44 -0.91 8.62 -13.30
C LEU A 44 -1.86 9.82 -13.46
N THR A 45 -1.41 10.82 -14.20
CA THR A 45 -2.24 11.94 -14.67
C THR A 45 -2.64 11.74 -16.13
N VAL A 46 -3.63 12.50 -16.60
CA VAL A 46 -4.02 12.47 -18.04
C VAL A 46 -2.85 12.85 -18.96
N GLN A 47 -1.89 13.62 -18.48
CA GLN A 47 -0.68 14.00 -19.22
C GLN A 47 0.34 12.86 -19.29
N ASP A 48 0.38 11.99 -18.29
CA ASP A 48 1.38 10.93 -18.15
C ASP A 48 0.92 9.57 -18.68
N MET A 49 -0.37 9.37 -19.02
CA MET A 49 -0.91 8.04 -19.34
C MET A 49 -0.24 7.37 -20.54
N ASP A 50 0.27 8.15 -21.50
CA ASP A 50 0.94 7.62 -22.70
C ASP A 50 2.47 7.51 -22.53
N ASP A 51 3.05 7.91 -21.38
CA ASP A 51 4.49 7.77 -21.09
C ASP A 51 4.76 6.44 -20.35
N PRO A 52 5.42 5.45 -20.99
CA PRO A 52 5.74 4.19 -20.32
C PRO A 52 6.62 4.36 -19.08
N LYS A 53 7.38 5.46 -18.96
CA LYS A 53 8.20 5.74 -17.78
C LYS A 53 7.37 6.15 -16.57
N ALA A 54 6.12 6.55 -16.77
CA ALA A 54 5.21 6.94 -15.70
C ALA A 54 4.79 5.74 -14.82
N ILE A 55 4.85 4.51 -15.36
CA ILE A 55 4.57 3.27 -14.61
C ILE A 55 5.44 3.16 -13.36
N GLY A 56 6.73 3.49 -13.47
CA GLY A 56 7.67 3.45 -12.34
C GLY A 56 7.35 4.46 -11.23
N ARG A 57 6.48 5.45 -11.48
CA ARG A 57 6.02 6.45 -10.50
C ARG A 57 4.67 6.09 -9.87
N GLN A 58 4.12 4.91 -10.15
CA GLN A 58 2.83 4.52 -9.60
C GLN A 58 2.92 4.06 -8.14
N THR A 59 1.81 4.22 -7.45
CA THR A 59 1.64 3.75 -6.06
C THR A 59 0.68 2.56 -6.01
N ALA A 60 1.09 1.51 -5.31
CA ALA A 60 0.30 0.30 -5.15
C ALA A 60 -0.95 0.54 -4.27
N MET A 61 -2.10 0.03 -4.72
CA MET A 61 -3.35 0.04 -3.97
C MET A 61 -3.60 -1.31 -3.29
N CYS A 62 -3.91 -1.28 -1.99
CA CYS A 62 -4.15 -2.49 -1.21
C CYS A 62 -5.35 -3.28 -1.75
N PRO A 63 -5.22 -4.59 -2.07
CA PRO A 63 -6.31 -5.40 -2.61
C PRO A 63 -7.40 -5.74 -1.60
N ARG A 64 -7.18 -5.44 -0.31
CA ARG A 64 -8.14 -5.71 0.78
C ARG A 64 -8.99 -4.49 1.13
N CYS A 65 -8.38 -3.31 1.23
CA CYS A 65 -9.08 -2.10 1.71
C CYS A 65 -9.02 -0.90 0.76
N GLY A 66 -8.31 -0.99 -0.37
CA GLY A 66 -8.24 0.09 -1.36
C GLY A 66 -7.34 1.28 -0.97
N SER A 67 -6.67 1.27 0.18
CA SER A 67 -5.73 2.33 0.54
C SER A 67 -4.40 2.20 -0.20
N GLU A 68 -3.74 3.34 -0.44
CA GLU A 68 -2.38 3.46 -1.04
C GLU A 68 -1.26 3.27 0.01
N ALA A 69 -1.51 2.45 1.04
CA ALA A 69 -0.64 2.28 2.20
C ALA A 69 0.15 0.97 2.14
N VAL A 70 0.66 0.60 0.96
CA VAL A 70 1.31 -0.71 0.74
C VAL A 70 2.83 -0.60 0.87
N LEU A 71 3.45 -1.56 1.56
CA LEU A 71 4.89 -1.81 1.56
C LEU A 71 5.17 -3.22 1.06
N GLY A 72 6.26 -3.41 0.32
CA GLY A 72 6.81 -4.73 0.04
C GLY A 72 8.13 -4.99 0.76
N ASP A 73 8.56 -6.24 0.91
CA ASP A 73 9.85 -6.58 1.54
C ASP A 73 11.08 -6.13 0.72
N GLY A 74 10.90 -5.80 -0.56
CA GLY A 74 11.96 -5.20 -1.40
C GLY A 74 12.48 -3.83 -0.90
N CYS A 75 11.78 -3.15 0.02
CA CYS A 75 12.27 -1.91 0.63
C CYS A 75 13.25 -2.13 1.79
N GLY A 76 13.53 -3.38 2.16
CA GLY A 76 14.47 -3.74 3.23
C GLY A 76 13.89 -3.66 4.65
N PHE A 77 12.58 -3.43 4.80
CA PHE A 77 11.88 -3.44 6.08
C PHE A 77 11.05 -4.73 6.26
N PRO A 78 10.84 -5.18 7.52
CA PRO A 78 10.09 -6.39 7.76
C PRO A 78 8.59 -6.21 7.46
N ILE A 79 8.03 -7.07 6.61
CA ILE A 79 6.61 -7.11 6.33
C ILE A 79 5.95 -8.18 7.20
N ASN A 80 5.66 -7.81 8.45
CA ASN A 80 4.93 -8.65 9.40
C ASN A 80 3.90 -7.83 10.18
N ALA A 81 2.96 -8.53 10.85
CA ALA A 81 1.86 -7.89 11.56
C ALA A 81 2.32 -6.85 12.59
N GLY A 82 3.41 -7.11 13.32
CA GLY A 82 3.93 -6.19 14.34
C GLY A 82 4.49 -4.90 13.74
N PHE A 83 5.25 -5.00 12.65
CA PHE A 83 5.78 -3.82 11.95
C PHE A 83 4.65 -3.01 11.30
N LEU A 84 3.72 -3.67 10.62
CA LEU A 84 2.57 -3.03 9.99
C LEU A 84 1.65 -2.36 11.02
N ALA A 85 1.46 -2.94 12.21
CA ALA A 85 0.72 -2.31 13.30
C ALA A 85 1.40 -1.03 13.81
N ARG A 86 2.73 -1.02 13.95
CA ARG A 86 3.49 0.19 14.31
C ARG A 86 3.36 1.29 13.24
N MET A 87 3.39 0.91 11.95
CA MET A 87 3.14 1.84 10.84
C MET A 87 1.70 2.40 10.91
N ASN A 88 0.73 1.54 11.21
CA ASN A 88 -0.68 1.95 11.34
C ASN A 88 -0.87 2.99 12.43
N GLU A 89 -0.35 2.72 13.61
CA GLU A 89 -0.45 3.59 14.78
C GLU A 89 0.19 4.96 14.52
N ALA A 90 1.33 4.98 13.83
CA ALA A 90 2.08 6.20 13.59
C ALA A 90 1.47 7.12 12.51
N TRP A 91 0.83 6.58 11.45
CA TRP A 91 0.35 7.42 10.32
C TRP A 91 -0.99 7.06 9.69
N PHE A 92 -1.40 5.79 9.68
CA PHE A 92 -2.48 5.36 8.78
C PHE A 92 -3.83 5.22 9.44
N GLN A 93 -3.89 4.82 10.72
CA GLN A 93 -5.10 4.68 11.54
C GLN A 93 -6.30 4.09 10.78
N ARG A 94 -6.57 2.80 10.99
CA ARG A 94 -7.56 2.04 10.21
C ARG A 94 -8.89 2.79 10.01
N THR A 95 -9.23 3.10 8.77
CA THR A 95 -10.57 3.61 8.43
C THR A 95 -11.63 2.56 8.75
N MET A 96 -12.57 2.89 9.63
CA MET A 96 -13.71 2.02 9.95
C MET A 96 -14.75 2.13 8.84
N ILE A 97 -14.85 1.08 8.00
CA ILE A 97 -15.90 0.97 6.99
C ILE A 97 -17.15 0.40 7.65
N HIS A 98 -18.14 1.24 7.92
CA HIS A 98 -19.46 0.79 8.38
C HIS A 98 -20.31 0.37 7.18
N ARG A 99 -20.65 -0.92 7.08
CA ARG A 99 -21.61 -1.38 6.06
C ARG A 99 -23.00 -0.87 6.44
N PRO A 100 -23.71 -0.13 5.58
CA PRO A 100 -25.08 0.30 5.87
C PRO A 100 -25.98 -0.92 6.07
N ALA A 101 -26.86 -0.84 7.08
CA ALA A 101 -27.84 -1.89 7.31
C ALA A 101 -28.75 -2.05 6.07
N PRO A 102 -29.20 -3.27 5.74
CA PRO A 102 -30.17 -3.46 4.67
C PRO A 102 -31.42 -2.62 4.95
N LYS A 103 -31.88 -1.86 3.95
CA LYS A 103 -33.15 -1.15 4.05
C LYS A 103 -34.25 -2.19 4.24
N LYS A 104 -35.05 -2.05 5.30
CA LYS A 104 -36.30 -2.81 5.44
C LYS A 104 -37.23 -2.33 4.31
N SER A 105 -37.60 -3.25 3.43
CA SER A 105 -38.60 -3.05 2.36
C SER A 105 -39.98 -2.80 2.94
#